data_AF-A0A5B7E0A5-F1
#
_entry.id   AF-A0A5B7E0A5-F1
#
_cell.length_a   1.000
_cell.length_b   1.000
_cell.length_c   1.000
_cell.angle_alpha   90.00
_cell.angle_beta   90.00
_cell.angle_gamma   90.00
#
_symmetry.space_group_name_H-M   'P 1'
#
loop_
_entity.id
_entity.type
_entity.pdbx_description
1 polymer ?
#
loop_
_entity_poly.entity_id
_entity_poly.type
_entity_poly.pdbx_seq_one_letter_code
_entity_poly.pdbx_strand_id
1 'polypeptide(L)'
;MQQSILGQILPEAMVCYLENYGAEKFAEIFLGEFDTPEVIWSNEMRRHMIEKLASHLADFTPRLMSNTRALYQYCAIPHIIYPQLQYELFCDIYYLKHLCDVERFPDWPIKDPVALLKRVLAAWQTEVEKQPSSITVEDAYQELGLEQDIRHDDAKIRKAYFRLAQKYHPDKNPDGRDIFERVNKAYEFLCSRTAHQVDGPDPRNILLVIRTQSILFSRYKDVLAPYKYSGYPMLIKTIQLEADDEQLFSKETSLLAAAAELTYHTINCSALNAEELRREKGLEVLQGAYNRCVSVLNSSSKPNDVAVQVCANIARCYTAAASFPMCREKLIEMSHFIKDLCHTLYFKSLLRVCLVGVECVSALAIDQILQMNLLQAGILWHLLPFLFSYDYTLDEGGVSKCEDSNQQELSNRLAKMALYACGRLAGAYTEESRATPVNAVIQGVLQKLLTPYITSLIPTASSEEVLKILTSNVETPYLIWDNGTRTQLIDFLTTNQQAHVRTGESDPEYGAAFEFDAHKDELVIGGVFIRIYNEQPSFPIKVQYSFS
;
A
#
# COMPACT_ATOMS: atom_id res chain seq x y z
N MET A 1 16.65 26.88 -6.89
CA MET A 1 18.09 26.59 -6.70
C MET A 1 18.97 26.75 -7.94
N GLN A 2 18.44 26.87 -9.17
CA GLN A 2 19.25 27.04 -10.40
C GLN A 2 20.07 28.35 -10.49
N GLN A 3 20.05 29.23 -9.48
CA GLN A 3 20.83 30.49 -9.47
C GLN A 3 22.21 30.35 -8.81
N SER A 4 22.52 29.23 -8.16
CA SER A 4 23.83 29.01 -7.53
C SER A 4 24.77 28.23 -8.46
N ILE A 5 26.01 28.72 -8.62
CA ILE A 5 27.07 27.98 -9.33
C ILE A 5 27.36 26.62 -8.67
N LEU A 6 27.09 26.49 -7.37
CA LEU A 6 27.26 25.23 -6.65
C LEU A 6 26.32 24.14 -7.15
N GLY A 7 25.13 24.49 -7.66
CA GLY A 7 24.18 23.50 -8.20
C GLY A 7 24.66 22.83 -9.50
N GLN A 8 25.68 23.38 -10.16
CA GLN A 8 26.33 22.72 -11.30
C GLN A 8 27.39 21.70 -10.83
N ILE A 9 27.90 21.85 -9.62
CA ILE A 9 29.05 21.10 -9.11
C ILE A 9 28.61 20.04 -8.11
N LEU A 10 27.83 20.44 -7.11
CA LEU A 10 27.39 19.60 -6.01
C LEU A 10 25.98 19.05 -6.26
N PRO A 11 25.65 17.86 -5.73
CA PRO A 11 24.27 17.39 -5.68
C PRO A 11 23.35 18.40 -4.99
N GLU A 12 22.09 18.46 -5.42
CA GLU A 12 21.10 19.39 -4.86
C GLU A 12 20.98 19.27 -3.33
N ALA A 13 20.99 18.04 -2.81
CA ALA A 13 20.99 17.77 -1.37
C ALA A 13 22.15 18.46 -0.62
N MET A 14 23.35 18.47 -1.19
CA MET A 14 24.52 19.11 -0.57
C MET A 14 24.38 20.64 -0.54
N VAL A 15 23.77 21.23 -1.57
CA VAL A 15 23.46 22.66 -1.61
C VAL A 15 22.39 23.00 -0.58
N CYS A 16 21.29 22.23 -0.53
CA CYS A 16 20.27 22.35 0.52
C CYS A 16 20.87 22.22 1.91
N TYR A 17 21.80 21.28 2.11
CA TYR A 17 22.41 21.03 3.39
C TYR A 17 23.25 22.22 3.86
N LEU A 18 24.01 22.83 2.96
CA LEU A 18 24.76 24.06 3.24
C LEU A 18 23.82 25.21 3.63
N GLU A 19 22.73 25.39 2.90
CA GLU A 19 21.74 26.44 3.16
C GLU A 19 21.01 26.26 4.50
N ASN A 20 20.65 25.01 4.83
CA ASN A 20 19.81 24.70 6.01
C ASN A 20 20.61 24.52 7.31
N TYR A 21 21.85 24.03 7.22
CA TYR A 21 22.64 23.61 8.38
C TYR A 21 23.94 24.41 8.57
N GLY A 22 24.34 25.24 7.61
CA GLY A 22 25.49 26.12 7.70
C GLY A 22 26.84 25.45 7.36
N ALA A 23 27.88 26.28 7.27
CA ALA A 23 29.18 25.88 6.72
C ALA A 23 29.94 24.83 7.54
N GLU A 24 29.83 24.86 8.88
CA GLU A 24 30.53 23.90 9.75
C GLU A 24 30.00 22.48 9.56
N LYS A 25 28.67 22.29 9.65
CA LYS A 25 28.03 21.00 9.39
C LYS A 25 28.21 20.55 7.95
N PHE A 26 28.14 21.48 7.00
CA PHE A 26 28.44 21.16 5.61
C PHE A 26 29.88 20.64 5.46
N ALA A 27 30.88 21.24 6.12
CA ALA A 27 32.26 20.78 6.01
C ALA A 27 32.44 19.36 6.56
N GLU A 28 31.76 19.01 7.65
CA GLU A 28 31.70 17.66 8.19
C GLU A 28 31.13 16.67 7.15
N ILE A 29 29.94 16.98 6.60
CA ILE A 29 29.31 16.16 5.57
C ILE A 29 30.21 16.05 4.33
N PHE A 30 30.73 17.18 3.85
CA PHE A 30 31.55 17.27 2.66
C PHE A 30 32.83 16.45 2.80
N LEU A 31 33.39 16.35 4.00
CA LEU A 31 34.63 15.62 4.27
C LEU A 31 34.43 14.14 4.66
N GLY A 32 33.23 13.74 5.09
CA GLY A 32 32.89 12.36 5.46
C GLY A 32 32.27 11.51 4.35
N GLU A 33 31.64 10.41 4.77
CA GLU A 33 30.87 9.48 3.93
C GLU A 33 29.50 9.27 4.53
N PHE A 34 28.46 9.57 3.74
CA PHE A 34 27.07 9.57 4.18
C PHE A 34 26.21 8.89 3.15
N ASP A 35 25.32 8.02 3.62
CA ASP A 35 24.36 7.30 2.80
C ASP A 35 23.03 7.21 3.55
N THR A 36 22.27 8.31 3.48
CA THR A 36 21.07 8.56 4.29
C THR A 36 19.96 9.18 3.43
N PRO A 37 18.69 9.15 3.88
CA PRO A 37 17.61 9.84 3.20
C PRO A 37 17.81 11.35 2.99
N GLU A 38 18.65 12.05 3.77
CA GLU A 38 18.91 13.48 3.56
C GLU A 38 20.16 13.76 2.73
N VAL A 39 21.17 12.88 2.80
CA VAL A 39 22.45 13.07 2.13
C VAL A 39 23.02 11.74 1.67
N ILE A 40 23.40 11.70 0.39
CA ILE A 40 24.21 10.65 -0.22
C ILE A 40 25.46 11.34 -0.77
N TRP A 41 26.60 11.13 -0.09
CA TRP A 41 27.88 11.74 -0.43
C TRP A 41 29.02 10.84 0.00
N SER A 42 29.87 10.43 -0.95
CA SER A 42 30.98 9.52 -0.71
C SER A 42 32.32 10.10 -1.17
N ASN A 43 33.42 9.46 -0.75
CA ASN A 43 34.76 9.77 -1.26
C ASN A 43 34.83 9.67 -2.79
N GLU A 44 34.15 8.67 -3.37
CA GLU A 44 34.08 8.48 -4.82
C GLU A 44 33.39 9.66 -5.50
N MET A 45 32.24 10.12 -5.00
CA MET A 45 31.54 11.28 -5.54
C MET A 45 32.41 12.54 -5.47
N ARG A 46 33.10 12.75 -4.34
CA ARG A 46 34.01 13.90 -4.18
C ARG A 46 35.18 13.85 -5.15
N ARG A 47 35.80 12.68 -5.34
CA ARG A 47 36.87 12.49 -6.32
C ARG A 47 36.36 12.72 -7.74
N HIS A 48 35.18 12.21 -8.08
CA HIS A 48 34.55 12.44 -9.37
C HIS A 48 34.33 13.94 -9.64
N MET A 49 33.84 14.67 -8.63
CA MET A 49 33.68 16.12 -8.69
C MET A 49 35.02 16.82 -8.98
N ILE A 50 36.08 16.46 -8.25
CA ILE A 50 37.43 17.03 -8.43
C ILE A 50 37.96 16.72 -9.84
N GLU A 51 37.78 15.51 -10.35
CA GLU A 51 38.21 15.11 -11.69
C GLU A 51 37.48 15.91 -12.79
N LYS A 52 36.16 16.09 -12.66
CA LYS A 52 35.36 16.89 -13.62
C LYS A 52 35.77 18.36 -13.61
N LEU A 53 36.05 18.93 -12.44
CA LEU A 53 36.58 20.30 -12.31
C LEU A 53 38.00 20.44 -12.87
N ALA A 54 38.89 19.49 -12.58
CA ALA A 54 40.24 19.47 -13.12
C ALA A 54 40.22 19.39 -14.66
N SER A 55 39.35 18.53 -15.21
CA SER A 55 39.10 18.44 -16.65
C SER A 55 38.57 19.76 -17.24
N HIS A 56 37.70 20.47 -16.52
CA HIS A 56 37.19 21.79 -16.95
C HIS A 56 38.29 22.86 -16.99
N LEU A 57 39.27 22.77 -16.08
CA LEU A 57 40.40 23.71 -15.98
C LEU A 57 41.66 23.24 -16.71
N ALA A 58 41.61 22.11 -17.44
CA ALA A 58 42.78 21.45 -18.00
C ALA A 58 43.59 22.34 -18.95
N ASP A 59 42.92 23.14 -19.79
CA ASP A 59 43.58 24.04 -20.75
C ASP A 59 44.11 25.33 -20.09
N PHE A 60 43.53 25.73 -18.96
CA PHE A 60 43.90 26.97 -18.26
C PHE A 60 45.04 26.76 -17.26
N THR A 61 45.06 25.62 -16.57
CA THR A 61 46.04 25.35 -15.49
C THR A 61 47.50 25.50 -15.97
N PRO A 62 47.92 24.91 -17.11
CA PRO A 62 49.28 25.09 -17.63
C PRO A 62 49.58 26.53 -18.10
N ARG A 63 48.57 27.23 -18.61
CA ARG A 63 48.69 28.64 -19.03
C ARG A 63 48.90 29.56 -17.83
N LEU A 64 48.21 29.29 -16.73
CA LEU A 64 48.38 30.03 -15.48
C LEU A 64 49.75 29.78 -14.85
N MET A 65 50.23 28.53 -14.87
CA MET A 65 51.57 28.19 -14.37
C MET A 65 52.70 28.85 -15.18
N SER A 66 52.53 28.98 -16.50
CA SER A 66 53.50 29.66 -17.38
C SER A 66 53.38 31.18 -17.37
N ASN A 67 52.19 31.73 -17.11
CA ASN A 67 51.94 33.16 -16.98
C ASN A 67 50.89 33.42 -15.88
N THR A 68 51.34 33.90 -14.73
CA THR A 68 50.47 34.22 -13.58
C THR A 68 49.49 35.36 -13.84
N ARG A 69 49.63 36.10 -14.95
CA ARG A 69 48.69 37.12 -15.43
C ARG A 69 47.73 36.59 -16.51
N ALA A 70 47.75 35.30 -16.81
CA ALA A 70 46.85 34.71 -17.80
C ALA A 70 45.38 34.94 -17.39
N LEU A 71 44.60 35.55 -18.28
CA LEU A 71 43.17 35.75 -18.07
C LEU A 71 42.42 34.44 -18.32
N TYR A 72 41.60 34.04 -17.34
CA TYR A 72 40.65 32.94 -17.49
C TYR A 72 39.52 33.39 -18.42
N GLN A 73 39.28 32.63 -19.47
CA GLN A 73 38.11 32.82 -20.33
C GLN A 73 36.98 32.00 -19.72
N TYR A 74 35.98 32.70 -19.18
CA TYR A 74 34.86 32.05 -18.52
C TYR A 74 34.15 31.09 -19.47
N CYS A 75 33.91 29.88 -18.96
CA CYS A 75 33.03 28.89 -19.57
C CYS A 75 32.08 28.39 -18.49
N ALA A 76 30.81 28.19 -18.84
CA ALA A 76 29.88 27.56 -17.92
C ALA A 76 30.39 26.16 -17.55
N ILE A 77 30.37 25.84 -16.25
CA ILE A 77 30.68 24.51 -15.75
C ILE A 77 29.47 23.62 -16.08
N PRO A 78 29.65 22.53 -16.84
CA PRO A 78 28.57 21.59 -17.09
C PRO A 78 28.09 20.95 -15.79
N HIS A 79 26.80 20.64 -15.72
CA HIS A 79 26.22 19.94 -14.59
C HIS A 79 26.93 18.60 -14.36
N ILE A 80 27.46 18.38 -13.15
CA ILE A 80 28.09 17.11 -12.79
C ILE A 80 27.00 16.09 -12.47
N ILE A 81 26.88 15.07 -13.31
CA ILE A 81 25.99 13.94 -13.08
C ILE A 81 26.71 12.91 -12.21
N TYR A 82 26.09 12.57 -11.08
CA TYR A 82 26.59 11.55 -10.16
C TYR A 82 25.89 10.21 -10.42
N PRO A 83 26.61 9.15 -10.84
CA PRO A 83 26.03 7.83 -11.08
C PRO A 83 25.33 7.24 -9.85
N GLN A 84 25.84 7.53 -8.66
CA GLN A 84 25.28 7.09 -7.38
C GLN A 84 23.84 7.60 -7.16
N LEU A 85 23.46 8.70 -7.81
CA LEU A 85 22.16 9.34 -7.70
C LEU A 85 21.22 9.04 -8.88
N GLN A 86 21.60 8.15 -9.81
CA GLN A 86 20.86 7.92 -11.05
C GLN A 86 19.39 7.51 -10.81
N TYR A 87 19.13 6.72 -9.77
CA TYR A 87 17.80 6.21 -9.42
C TYR A 87 17.16 6.94 -8.25
N GLU A 88 17.74 8.08 -7.84
CA GLU A 88 17.24 8.90 -6.77
C GLU A 88 16.37 10.04 -7.28
N LEU A 89 15.21 10.19 -6.65
CA LEU A 89 14.35 11.34 -6.78
C LEU A 89 14.54 12.23 -5.54
N PHE A 90 15.19 13.38 -5.72
CA PHE A 90 15.36 14.35 -4.65
C PHE A 90 14.14 15.27 -4.58
N CYS A 91 13.50 15.36 -3.41
CA CYS A 91 12.33 16.19 -3.18
C CYS A 91 12.41 16.85 -1.80
N ASP A 92 12.23 18.17 -1.76
CA ASP A 92 12.44 19.01 -0.57
C ASP A 92 13.90 18.91 -0.05
N ILE A 93 14.14 18.08 0.95
CA ILE A 93 15.48 17.80 1.49
C ILE A 93 15.81 16.30 1.50
N TYR A 94 14.98 15.46 0.87
CA TYR A 94 15.11 14.01 0.95
C TYR A 94 15.31 13.35 -0.42
N TYR A 95 16.16 12.32 -0.42
CA TYR A 95 16.25 11.29 -1.43
C TYR A 95 15.13 10.28 -1.21
N LEU A 96 14.08 10.34 -2.04
CA LEU A 96 12.83 9.61 -1.79
C LEU A 96 12.99 8.10 -1.88
N LYS A 97 13.93 7.58 -2.67
CA LYS A 97 14.17 6.12 -2.70
C LYS A 97 14.78 5.64 -1.39
N HIS A 98 15.71 6.38 -0.82
CA HIS A 98 16.23 6.09 0.53
C HIS A 98 15.16 6.29 1.61
N LEU A 99 14.36 7.37 1.51
CA LEU A 99 13.27 7.61 2.47
C LEU A 99 12.21 6.49 2.44
N CYS A 100 11.95 5.90 1.27
CA CYS A 100 11.02 4.79 1.11
C CYS A 100 11.60 3.42 1.47
N ASP A 101 12.91 3.31 1.72
CA ASP A 101 13.56 2.08 2.17
C ASP A 101 13.42 1.96 3.70
N VAL A 102 12.23 1.56 4.12
CA VAL A 102 11.86 1.42 5.55
C VAL A 102 12.55 0.24 6.24
N GLU A 103 13.12 -0.70 5.49
CA GLU A 103 13.92 -1.79 6.05
C GLU A 103 15.29 -1.28 6.47
N ARG A 104 15.93 -0.46 5.62
CA ARG A 104 17.24 0.12 5.90
C ARG A 104 17.17 1.35 6.82
N PHE A 105 16.14 2.17 6.66
CA PHE A 105 15.94 3.41 7.42
C PHE A 105 14.57 3.41 8.13
N PRO A 106 14.37 2.49 9.09
CA PRO A 106 13.12 2.44 9.83
C PRO A 106 12.90 3.76 10.57
N ASP A 107 11.70 4.29 10.43
CA ASP A 107 11.26 5.50 11.11
C ASP A 107 12.17 6.74 10.96
N TRP A 108 12.80 6.93 9.79
CA TRP A 108 13.60 8.15 9.54
C TRP A 108 12.79 9.43 9.87
N PRO A 109 13.33 10.37 10.67
CA PRO A 109 12.57 11.53 11.13
C PRO A 109 12.25 12.49 9.97
N ILE A 110 11.01 12.99 9.93
CA ILE A 110 10.56 14.00 8.96
C ILE A 110 10.23 15.28 9.73
N LYS A 111 11.06 16.31 9.53
CA LYS A 111 10.99 17.55 10.33
C LYS A 111 9.71 18.35 10.12
N ASP A 112 9.24 18.47 8.88
CA ASP A 112 8.00 19.17 8.51
C ASP A 112 7.18 18.31 7.53
N PRO A 113 6.28 17.45 8.06
CA PRO A 113 5.45 16.57 7.24
C PRO A 113 4.54 17.33 6.26
N VAL A 114 4.07 18.53 6.63
CA VAL A 114 3.15 19.33 5.81
C VAL A 114 3.90 19.96 4.63
N ALA A 115 5.10 20.50 4.88
CA ALA A 115 5.95 21.03 3.81
C ALA A 115 6.34 19.94 2.83
N LEU A 116 6.78 18.77 3.33
CA LEU A 116 7.14 17.64 2.48
C LEU A 116 5.96 17.16 1.64
N LEU A 117 4.76 17.02 2.23
CA LEU A 117 3.55 16.64 1.48
C LEU A 117 3.27 17.60 0.32
N LYS A 118 3.36 18.92 0.54
CA LYS A 118 3.15 19.92 -0.52
C LYS A 118 4.18 19.79 -1.65
N ARG A 119 5.45 19.56 -1.31
CA ARG A 119 6.54 19.38 -2.28
C ARG A 119 6.37 18.10 -3.09
N VAL A 120 5.99 17.01 -2.43
CA VAL A 120 5.76 15.71 -3.08
C VAL A 120 4.54 15.75 -3.99
N LEU A 121 3.45 16.44 -3.61
CA LEU A 121 2.30 16.66 -4.48
C LEU A 121 2.66 17.48 -5.72
N ALA A 122 3.45 18.54 -5.57
CA ALA A 122 3.93 19.34 -6.70
C ALA A 122 4.88 18.55 -7.61
N ALA A 123 5.74 17.70 -7.03
CA ALA A 123 6.61 16.80 -7.78
C ALA A 123 5.78 15.76 -8.55
N TRP A 124 4.72 15.22 -7.94
CA TRP A 124 3.78 14.32 -8.63
C TRP A 124 3.19 14.99 -9.86
N GLN A 125 2.63 16.19 -9.69
CA GLN A 125 2.01 16.95 -10.77
C GLN A 125 3.00 17.19 -11.92
N THR A 126 4.23 17.61 -11.58
CA THR A 126 5.29 17.86 -12.57
C THR A 126 5.67 16.58 -13.33
N GLU A 127 5.76 15.44 -12.64
CA GLU A 127 6.11 14.16 -13.25
C GLU A 127 5.03 13.66 -14.21
N VAL A 128 3.74 13.78 -13.86
CA VAL A 128 2.64 13.33 -14.74
C VAL A 128 2.38 14.28 -15.93
N GLU A 129 2.74 15.56 -15.80
CA GLU A 129 2.63 16.55 -16.88
C GLU A 129 3.86 16.54 -17.82
N LYS A 130 4.90 15.76 -17.50
CA LYS A 130 6.14 15.67 -18.26
C LYS A 130 5.87 15.27 -19.70
N GLN A 131 6.14 16.20 -20.61
CA GLN A 131 6.05 15.98 -22.06
C GLN A 131 7.31 15.29 -22.58
N PRO A 132 7.21 14.53 -23.67
CA PRO A 132 8.38 13.98 -24.34
C PRO A 132 9.32 15.09 -24.83
N SER A 133 10.63 14.83 -24.80
CA SER A 133 11.64 15.83 -25.16
C SER A 133 11.50 16.27 -26.61
N SER A 134 11.52 17.58 -26.86
CA SER A 134 11.50 18.12 -28.24
C SER A 134 12.86 18.06 -28.94
N ILE A 135 13.93 17.69 -28.23
CA ILE A 135 15.30 17.61 -28.75
C ILE A 135 15.78 16.18 -28.50
N THR A 136 16.24 15.52 -29.56
CA THR A 136 16.87 14.19 -29.47
C THR A 136 18.38 14.32 -29.27
N VAL A 137 19.03 13.23 -28.86
CA VAL A 137 20.50 13.19 -28.71
C VAL A 137 21.16 13.41 -30.08
N GLU A 138 20.55 12.88 -31.14
CA GLU A 138 20.97 13.01 -32.53
C GLU A 138 20.89 14.47 -33.00
N ASP A 139 19.80 15.19 -32.69
CA ASP A 139 19.65 16.62 -33.00
C ASP A 139 20.73 17.45 -32.29
N ALA A 140 21.00 17.12 -31.02
CA ALA A 140 22.00 17.84 -30.25
C ALA A 140 23.43 17.60 -30.76
N TYR A 141 23.75 16.37 -31.19
CA TYR A 141 25.01 16.09 -31.89
C TYR A 141 25.12 16.84 -33.21
N GLN A 142 24.03 16.94 -33.97
CA GLN A 142 24.00 17.69 -35.22
C GLN A 142 24.34 19.18 -35.01
N GLU A 143 23.73 19.82 -34.01
CA GLU A 143 23.99 21.22 -33.68
C GLU A 143 25.45 21.44 -33.21
N LEU A 144 26.08 20.43 -32.59
CA LEU A 144 27.51 20.48 -32.24
C LEU A 144 28.45 20.08 -33.39
N GLY A 145 27.92 19.68 -34.54
CA GLY A 145 28.69 19.20 -35.69
C GLY A 145 29.44 17.90 -35.38
N LEU A 146 28.82 17.02 -34.60
CA LEU A 146 29.29 15.68 -34.24
C LEU A 146 28.52 14.62 -35.03
N GLU A 147 29.13 13.45 -35.22
CA GLU A 147 28.50 12.31 -35.90
C GLU A 147 27.37 11.73 -35.04
N GLN A 148 26.18 11.52 -35.63
CA GLN A 148 24.96 11.10 -34.92
C GLN A 148 24.98 9.63 -34.48
N ASP A 149 25.61 8.76 -35.29
CA ASP A 149 25.60 7.29 -35.07
C ASP A 149 26.62 6.80 -34.03
N ILE A 150 27.41 7.71 -33.44
CA ILE A 150 28.47 7.36 -32.49
C ILE A 150 28.28 8.14 -31.20
N ARG A 151 28.34 7.44 -30.06
CA ARG A 151 28.38 8.10 -28.75
C ARG A 151 29.74 8.78 -28.55
N HIS A 152 29.73 10.10 -28.38
CA HIS A 152 30.95 10.87 -28.12
C HIS A 152 31.25 10.94 -26.62
N ASP A 153 32.54 11.01 -26.29
CA ASP A 153 32.97 11.29 -24.91
C ASP A 153 32.79 12.77 -24.56
N ASP A 154 32.70 13.07 -23.26
CA ASP A 154 32.51 14.44 -22.75
C ASP A 154 33.58 15.42 -23.27
N ALA A 155 34.81 14.94 -23.49
CA ALA A 155 35.92 15.76 -23.95
C ALA A 155 35.72 16.22 -25.41
N LYS A 156 35.26 15.33 -26.29
CA LYS A 156 34.89 15.64 -27.68
C LYS A 156 33.70 16.57 -27.75
N ILE A 157 32.64 16.30 -26.99
CA ILE A 157 31.44 17.15 -26.92
C ILE A 157 31.83 18.56 -26.47
N ARG A 158 32.63 18.67 -25.42
CA ARG A 158 33.14 19.95 -24.90
C ARG A 158 34.02 20.69 -25.92
N LYS A 159 34.94 20.00 -26.59
CA LYS A 159 35.82 20.62 -27.59
C LYS A 159 35.02 21.15 -28.79
N ALA A 160 34.00 20.41 -29.21
CA ALA A 160 33.10 20.84 -30.27
C ALA A 160 32.30 22.08 -29.88
N TYR A 161 31.72 22.09 -28.66
CA TYR A 161 31.06 23.25 -28.08
C TYR A 161 31.99 24.47 -28.03
N PHE A 162 33.19 24.36 -27.43
CA PHE A 162 34.13 25.49 -27.33
C PHE A 162 34.47 26.12 -28.68
N ARG A 163 34.76 25.27 -29.68
CA ARG A 163 35.08 25.72 -31.03
C ARG A 163 33.93 26.54 -31.62
N LEU A 164 32.69 26.09 -31.45
CA LEU A 164 31.50 26.75 -31.98
C LEU A 164 31.11 27.99 -31.16
N ALA A 165 31.10 27.89 -29.84
CA ALA A 165 30.83 28.98 -28.92
C ALA A 165 31.80 30.17 -29.13
N GLN A 166 33.10 29.90 -29.33
CA GLN A 166 34.08 30.95 -29.61
C GLN A 166 33.88 31.60 -30.99
N LYS A 167 33.46 30.81 -32.00
CA LYS A 167 33.26 31.28 -33.37
C LYS A 167 31.99 32.15 -33.51
N TYR A 168 30.95 31.80 -32.76
CA TYR A 168 29.63 32.44 -32.85
C TYR A 168 29.30 33.35 -31.64
N HIS A 169 30.28 33.64 -30.78
CA HIS A 169 30.08 34.49 -29.61
C HIS A 169 29.55 35.89 -30.00
N PRO A 170 28.46 36.38 -29.38
CA PRO A 170 27.81 37.64 -29.76
C PRO A 170 28.75 38.86 -29.80
N ASP A 171 29.68 38.96 -28.85
CA ASP A 171 30.67 40.05 -28.79
C ASP A 171 31.65 40.08 -29.99
N LYS A 172 31.91 38.94 -30.62
CA LYS A 172 32.85 38.81 -31.75
C LYS A 172 32.13 38.67 -33.08
N ASN A 173 30.89 38.19 -33.06
CA ASN A 173 30.06 37.94 -34.22
C ASN A 173 28.60 38.35 -33.92
N PRO A 174 28.21 39.59 -34.27
CA PRO A 174 26.87 40.13 -33.99
C PRO A 174 25.73 39.28 -34.58
N ASP A 175 25.96 38.64 -35.74
CA ASP A 175 24.99 37.78 -36.43
C ASP A 175 25.05 36.30 -35.96
N GLY A 176 25.96 35.97 -35.03
CA GLY A 176 26.18 34.61 -34.54
C GLY A 176 25.25 34.17 -33.40
N ARG A 177 24.43 35.08 -32.87
CA ARG A 177 23.65 34.86 -31.65
C ARG A 177 22.74 33.65 -31.72
N ASP A 178 21.95 33.50 -32.79
CA ASP A 178 21.00 32.38 -32.92
C ASP A 178 21.71 31.03 -32.94
N ILE A 179 22.86 30.94 -33.63
CA ILE A 179 23.68 29.72 -33.69
C ILE A 179 24.31 29.44 -32.33
N PHE A 180 24.79 30.48 -31.64
CA PHE A 180 25.34 30.35 -30.29
C PHE A 180 24.30 29.82 -29.30
N GLU A 181 23.07 30.34 -29.35
CA GLU A 181 21.97 29.88 -28.49
C GLU A 181 21.60 28.42 -28.77
N ARG A 182 21.54 27.98 -30.04
CA ARG A 182 21.30 26.58 -30.39
C ARG A 182 22.43 25.63 -29.93
N VAL A 183 23.67 26.01 -30.18
CA VAL A 183 24.87 25.26 -29.76
C VAL A 183 24.93 25.13 -28.24
N ASN A 184 24.58 26.21 -27.51
CA ASN A 184 24.53 26.19 -26.06
C ASN A 184 23.41 25.28 -25.55
N LYS A 185 22.21 25.36 -26.15
CA LYS A 185 21.09 24.49 -25.81
C LYS A 185 21.40 23.01 -26.07
N ALA A 186 22.04 22.69 -27.19
CA ALA A 186 22.46 21.33 -27.53
C ALA A 186 23.52 20.78 -26.56
N TYR A 187 24.51 21.61 -26.21
CA TYR A 187 25.53 21.24 -25.24
C TYR A 187 24.93 21.02 -23.84
N GLU A 188 24.06 21.92 -23.39
CA GLU A 188 23.33 21.78 -22.13
C GLU A 188 22.47 20.52 -22.13
N PHE A 189 21.75 20.22 -23.21
CA PHE A 189 20.95 19.00 -23.33
C PHE A 189 21.80 17.73 -23.18
N LEU A 190 22.90 17.62 -23.93
CA LEU A 190 23.82 16.47 -23.88
C LEU A 190 24.52 16.32 -22.52
N CYS A 191 24.73 17.43 -21.82
CA CYS A 191 25.29 17.43 -20.46
C CYS A 191 24.21 17.29 -19.36
N SER A 192 22.92 17.37 -19.70
CA SER A 192 21.82 17.32 -18.73
C SER A 192 21.42 15.88 -18.41
N ARG A 193 20.79 15.69 -17.24
CA ARG A 193 20.13 14.41 -16.89
C ARG A 193 19.03 14.05 -17.89
N THR A 194 18.46 15.01 -18.62
CA THR A 194 17.34 14.84 -19.56
C THR A 194 17.68 13.95 -20.74
N ALA A 195 18.94 13.95 -21.22
CA ALA A 195 19.38 13.05 -22.29
C ALA A 195 19.41 11.55 -21.88
N HIS A 196 19.21 11.25 -20.60
CA HIS A 196 19.26 9.90 -20.02
C HIS A 196 17.98 9.52 -19.26
N GLN A 197 16.95 10.37 -19.28
CA GLN A 197 15.67 10.09 -18.65
C GLN A 197 14.70 9.42 -19.63
N VAL A 198 13.74 8.68 -19.07
CA VAL A 198 12.60 8.14 -19.82
C VAL A 198 11.80 9.29 -20.42
N ASP A 199 11.37 9.10 -21.66
CA ASP A 199 10.53 10.04 -22.39
C ASP A 199 9.10 9.99 -21.82
N GLY A 200 8.61 11.13 -21.33
CA GLY A 200 7.35 11.19 -20.56
C GLY A 200 7.48 10.82 -19.06
N PRO A 201 6.34 10.51 -18.39
CA PRO A 201 6.32 10.20 -16.96
C PRO A 201 7.05 8.89 -16.60
N ASP A 202 7.93 8.92 -15.60
CA ASP A 202 8.63 7.73 -15.10
C ASP A 202 7.82 7.05 -13.97
N PRO A 203 7.34 5.79 -14.15
CA PRO A 203 6.60 5.06 -13.13
C PRO A 203 7.38 4.90 -11.81
N ARG A 204 8.72 4.81 -11.85
CA ARG A 204 9.53 4.67 -10.63
C ARG A 204 9.49 5.94 -9.80
N ASN A 205 9.55 7.10 -10.44
CA ASN A 205 9.42 8.39 -9.75
C ASN A 205 8.04 8.53 -9.12
N ILE A 206 6.98 8.18 -9.87
CA ILE A 206 5.60 8.22 -9.37
C ILE A 206 5.44 7.27 -8.18
N LEU A 207 6.02 6.07 -8.24
CA LEU A 207 5.98 5.10 -7.14
C LEU A 207 6.63 5.67 -5.86
N LEU A 208 7.80 6.31 -5.98
CA LEU A 208 8.47 6.95 -4.84
C LEU A 208 7.63 8.08 -4.23
N VAL A 209 7.00 8.89 -5.09
CA VAL A 209 6.10 9.97 -4.68
C VAL A 209 4.87 9.43 -3.94
N ILE A 210 4.23 8.37 -4.44
CA ILE A 210 3.08 7.72 -3.79
C ILE A 210 3.50 7.11 -2.44
N ARG A 211 4.59 6.35 -2.39
CA ARG A 211 5.08 5.71 -1.16
C ARG A 211 5.48 6.72 -0.09
N THR A 212 6.11 7.82 -0.48
CA THR A 212 6.44 8.92 0.46
C THR A 212 5.18 9.47 1.12
N GLN A 213 4.09 9.63 0.36
CA GLN A 213 2.82 10.07 0.91
C GLN A 213 2.20 9.01 1.84
N SER A 214 2.33 7.72 1.53
CA SER A 214 1.89 6.65 2.44
C SER A 214 2.63 6.73 3.78
N ILE A 215 3.96 6.93 3.77
CA ILE A 215 4.77 7.13 4.98
C ILE A 215 4.27 8.33 5.78
N LEU A 216 4.01 9.45 5.10
CA LEU A 216 3.51 10.68 5.73
C LEU A 216 2.16 10.47 6.43
N PHE A 217 1.18 9.88 5.74
CA PHE A 217 -0.15 9.64 6.31
C PHE A 217 -0.18 8.50 7.34
N SER A 218 0.74 7.54 7.25
CA SER A 218 0.87 6.47 8.24
C SER A 218 1.48 6.98 9.56
N ARG A 219 2.59 7.73 9.49
CA ARG A 219 3.38 8.12 10.67
C ARG A 219 2.98 9.45 11.28
N TYR A 220 2.46 10.38 10.49
CA TYR A 220 2.15 11.75 10.91
C TYR A 220 0.66 12.08 10.76
N LYS A 221 -0.21 11.07 10.91
CA LYS A 221 -1.67 11.21 10.76
C LYS A 221 -2.23 12.36 11.60
N ASP A 222 -1.78 12.53 12.85
CA ASP A 222 -2.32 13.53 13.76
C ASP A 222 -2.00 14.96 13.30
N VAL A 223 -0.86 15.15 12.62
CA VAL A 223 -0.45 16.43 12.03
C VAL A 223 -1.22 16.70 10.73
N LEU A 224 -1.52 15.66 9.95
CA LEU A 224 -2.14 15.78 8.64
C LEU A 224 -3.69 15.75 8.67
N ALA A 225 -4.29 15.18 9.72
CA ALA A 225 -5.73 15.01 9.86
C ALA A 225 -6.58 16.29 9.68
N PRO A 226 -6.11 17.49 10.09
CA PRO A 226 -6.85 18.74 9.88
C PRO A 226 -6.99 19.16 8.39
N TYR A 227 -6.20 18.60 7.49
CA TYR A 227 -6.15 19.01 6.08
C TYR A 227 -6.85 17.99 5.17
N LYS A 228 -7.54 18.51 4.16
CA LYS A 228 -8.03 17.69 3.05
C LYS A 228 -6.86 17.26 2.17
N TYR A 229 -6.85 16.00 1.78
CA TYR A 229 -5.86 15.49 0.84
C TYR A 229 -6.18 15.93 -0.59
N SER A 230 -5.41 16.88 -1.12
CA SER A 230 -5.60 17.43 -2.47
C SER A 230 -5.09 16.54 -3.60
N GLY A 231 -4.48 15.39 -3.28
CA GLY A 231 -3.94 14.46 -4.27
C GLY A 231 -4.97 13.51 -4.89
N TYR A 232 -6.23 13.50 -4.42
CA TYR A 232 -7.24 12.55 -4.91
C TYR A 232 -7.45 12.55 -6.43
N PRO A 233 -7.54 13.69 -7.14
CA PRO A 233 -7.72 13.67 -8.60
C PRO A 233 -6.60 12.91 -9.33
N MET A 234 -5.35 13.09 -8.91
CA MET A 234 -4.20 12.37 -9.48
C MET A 234 -4.21 10.90 -9.06
N LEU A 235 -4.45 10.63 -7.77
CA LEU A 235 -4.46 9.29 -7.21
C LEU A 235 -5.52 8.39 -7.85
N ILE A 236 -6.75 8.89 -7.96
CA ILE A 236 -7.87 8.16 -8.57
C ILE A 236 -7.58 7.92 -10.06
N LYS A 237 -7.06 8.91 -10.77
CA LYS A 237 -6.64 8.75 -12.17
C LYS A 237 -5.54 7.69 -12.31
N THR A 238 -4.55 7.67 -11.42
CA THR A 238 -3.50 6.63 -11.41
C THR A 238 -4.08 5.24 -11.17
N ILE A 239 -5.00 5.08 -10.21
CA ILE A 239 -5.67 3.79 -9.95
C ILE A 239 -6.44 3.34 -11.18
N GLN A 240 -7.22 4.23 -11.80
CA GLN A 240 -8.00 3.93 -12.99
C GLN A 240 -7.10 3.49 -14.15
N LEU A 241 -6.05 4.26 -14.46
CA LEU A 241 -5.12 3.96 -15.56
C LEU A 241 -4.39 2.62 -15.35
N GLU A 242 -3.99 2.31 -14.11
CA GLU A 242 -3.36 1.03 -13.82
C GLU A 242 -4.34 -0.13 -13.86
N ALA A 243 -5.56 0.03 -13.35
CA ALA A 243 -6.58 -1.02 -13.33
C ALA A 243 -7.08 -1.37 -14.74
N ASP A 244 -7.15 -0.38 -15.64
CA ASP A 244 -7.56 -0.53 -17.04
C ASP A 244 -6.42 -1.06 -17.94
N ASP A 245 -5.17 -1.12 -17.44
CA ASP A 245 -4.04 -1.59 -18.22
C ASP A 245 -4.06 -3.12 -18.40
N GLU A 246 -4.10 -3.58 -19.64
CA GLU A 246 -4.09 -5.01 -19.99
C GLU A 246 -2.81 -5.72 -19.49
N GLN A 247 -1.70 -4.99 -19.37
CA GLN A 247 -0.40 -5.48 -18.93
C GLN A 247 -0.14 -5.31 -17.43
N LEU A 248 -1.13 -4.87 -16.64
CA LEU A 248 -1.02 -4.60 -15.19
C LEU A 248 -0.15 -5.62 -14.42
N PHE A 249 -0.40 -6.91 -14.62
CA PHE A 249 0.27 -7.99 -13.88
C PHE A 249 1.63 -8.44 -14.45
N SER A 250 2.05 -7.86 -15.58
CA SER A 250 3.35 -8.11 -16.22
C SER A 250 4.31 -6.91 -16.16
N LYS A 251 3.88 -5.78 -15.58
CA LYS A 251 4.73 -4.59 -15.44
C LYS A 251 5.86 -4.83 -14.44
N GLU A 252 7.04 -4.28 -14.74
CA GLU A 252 8.16 -4.24 -13.80
C GLU A 252 7.85 -3.36 -12.59
N THR A 253 7.18 -2.23 -12.82
CA THR A 253 6.77 -1.29 -11.76
C THR A 253 5.28 -1.02 -11.88
N SER A 254 4.46 -1.66 -11.04
CA SER A 254 3.04 -1.32 -10.90
C SER A 254 2.83 -0.31 -9.78
N LEU A 255 2.00 0.70 -10.07
CA LEU A 255 1.64 1.75 -9.13
C LEU A 255 0.41 1.38 -8.31
N LEU A 256 -0.40 0.42 -8.78
CA LEU A 256 -1.73 0.14 -8.23
C LEU A 256 -1.70 -0.26 -6.75
N ALA A 257 -0.75 -1.11 -6.35
CA ALA A 257 -0.63 -1.55 -4.97
C ALA A 257 -0.30 -0.38 -4.02
N ALA A 258 0.67 0.47 -4.41
CA ALA A 258 1.05 1.64 -3.64
C ALA A 258 -0.04 2.72 -3.63
N ALA A 259 -0.76 2.88 -4.74
CA ALA A 259 -1.88 3.82 -4.84
C ALA A 259 -3.05 3.39 -3.94
N ALA A 260 -3.38 2.10 -3.90
CA ALA A 260 -4.38 1.56 -2.98
C ALA A 260 -3.95 1.73 -1.51
N GLU A 261 -2.67 1.50 -1.20
CA GLU A 261 -2.09 1.73 0.14
C GLU A 261 -2.21 3.20 0.58
N LEU A 262 -1.81 4.13 -0.29
CA LEU A 262 -1.96 5.57 -0.04
C LEU A 262 -3.42 5.96 0.18
N THR A 263 -4.33 5.38 -0.61
CA THR A 263 -5.77 5.60 -0.44
C THR A 263 -6.22 5.17 0.95
N TYR A 264 -5.79 4.00 1.42
CA TYR A 264 -6.10 3.53 2.78
C TYR A 264 -5.59 4.50 3.85
N HIS A 265 -4.31 4.89 3.79
CA HIS A 265 -3.73 5.77 4.81
C HIS A 265 -4.39 7.15 4.84
N THR A 266 -4.74 7.71 3.67
CA THR A 266 -5.40 9.02 3.60
C THR A 266 -6.79 9.01 4.22
N ILE A 267 -7.62 7.99 3.94
CA ILE A 267 -8.97 7.92 4.52
C ILE A 267 -8.97 7.50 6.00
N ASN A 268 -8.00 6.68 6.41
CA ASN A 268 -7.82 6.29 7.81
C ASN A 268 -7.27 7.46 8.66
N CYS A 269 -6.76 8.51 8.02
CA CYS A 269 -6.25 9.70 8.68
C CYS A 269 -7.38 10.62 9.19
N SER A 270 -8.43 10.86 8.38
CA SER A 270 -9.52 11.76 8.79
C SER A 270 -10.84 11.57 8.04
N ALA A 271 -11.93 11.97 8.67
CA ALA A 271 -13.26 12.02 8.06
C ALA A 271 -13.31 12.95 6.83
N LEU A 272 -12.51 14.03 6.84
CA LEU A 272 -12.41 14.97 5.72
C LEU A 272 -11.92 14.27 4.45
N ASN A 273 -10.92 13.40 4.60
CA ASN A 273 -10.33 12.65 3.50
C ASN A 273 -11.27 11.56 2.97
N ALA A 274 -11.93 10.83 3.87
CA ALA A 274 -12.93 9.84 3.47
C ALA A 274 -14.08 10.49 2.66
N GLU A 275 -14.58 11.64 3.11
CA GLU A 275 -15.64 12.38 2.40
C GLU A 275 -15.15 12.93 1.05
N GLU A 276 -13.91 13.39 0.96
CA GLU A 276 -13.34 13.88 -0.31
C GLU A 276 -13.16 12.74 -1.32
N LEU A 277 -12.62 11.57 -0.91
CA LEU A 277 -12.52 10.38 -1.75
C LEU A 277 -13.90 9.99 -2.31
N ARG A 278 -14.93 9.99 -1.46
CA ARG A 278 -16.31 9.67 -1.85
C ARG A 278 -16.86 10.65 -2.88
N ARG A 279 -16.63 11.95 -2.71
CA ARG A 279 -17.08 12.99 -3.65
C ARG A 279 -16.45 12.85 -5.02
N GLU A 280 -15.18 12.46 -5.07
CA GLU A 280 -14.42 12.22 -6.29
C GLU A 280 -14.70 10.84 -6.92
N LYS A 281 -15.72 10.10 -6.43
CA LYS A 281 -16.07 8.72 -6.88
C LYS A 281 -14.93 7.72 -6.73
N GLY A 282 -14.04 7.96 -5.77
CA GLY A 282 -12.88 7.11 -5.54
C GLY A 282 -13.25 5.72 -5.05
N LEU A 283 -14.35 5.55 -4.33
CA LEU A 283 -14.82 4.23 -3.88
C LEU A 283 -15.17 3.33 -5.09
N GLU A 284 -15.83 3.89 -6.10
CA GLU A 284 -16.19 3.20 -7.34
C GLU A 284 -14.96 2.78 -8.14
N VAL A 285 -13.95 3.66 -8.23
CA VAL A 285 -12.67 3.34 -8.89
C VAL A 285 -11.93 2.22 -8.15
N LEU A 286 -11.95 2.23 -6.80
CA LEU A 286 -11.42 1.11 -6.02
C LEU A 286 -12.18 -0.20 -6.29
N GLN A 287 -13.50 -0.16 -6.48
CA GLN A 287 -14.28 -1.37 -6.79
C GLN A 287 -13.84 -2.00 -8.11
N GLY A 288 -13.61 -1.19 -9.16
CA GLY A 288 -13.10 -1.68 -10.44
C GLY A 288 -11.73 -2.35 -10.31
N ALA A 289 -10.80 -1.69 -9.61
CA ALA A 289 -9.47 -2.24 -9.33
C ALA A 289 -9.53 -3.51 -8.48
N TYR A 290 -10.44 -3.57 -7.50
CA TYR A 290 -10.60 -4.72 -6.62
C TYR A 290 -11.10 -5.94 -7.39
N ASN A 291 -12.17 -5.78 -8.17
CA ASN A 291 -12.72 -6.86 -9.00
C ASN A 291 -11.66 -7.40 -9.97
N ARG A 292 -10.91 -6.50 -10.63
CA ARG A 292 -9.83 -6.89 -11.54
C ARG A 292 -8.76 -7.72 -10.85
N CYS A 293 -8.33 -7.33 -9.65
CA CYS A 293 -7.32 -8.07 -8.88
C CYS A 293 -7.84 -9.38 -8.31
N VAL A 294 -9.09 -9.42 -7.82
CA VAL A 294 -9.71 -10.65 -7.32
C VAL A 294 -9.86 -11.68 -8.44
N SER A 295 -10.17 -11.25 -9.67
CA SER A 295 -10.37 -12.16 -10.81
C SER A 295 -9.14 -12.98 -11.21
N VAL A 296 -7.94 -12.57 -10.82
CA VAL A 296 -6.67 -13.27 -11.14
C VAL A 296 -6.12 -14.07 -9.95
N LEU A 297 -6.74 -13.96 -8.77
CA LEU A 297 -6.34 -14.75 -7.61
C LEU A 297 -6.58 -16.24 -7.86
N ASN A 298 -5.64 -17.06 -7.40
CA ASN A 298 -5.70 -18.50 -7.53
C ASN A 298 -4.89 -19.18 -6.40
N SER A 299 -4.89 -20.51 -6.35
CA SER A 299 -4.19 -21.27 -5.30
C SER A 299 -2.67 -21.08 -5.28
N SER A 300 -2.07 -20.58 -6.36
CA SER A 300 -0.63 -20.28 -6.45
C SER A 300 -0.26 -18.83 -6.12
N SER A 301 -1.25 -17.97 -5.88
CA SER A 301 -1.03 -16.57 -5.50
C SER A 301 -0.22 -16.45 -4.20
N LYS A 302 0.66 -15.44 -4.15
CA LYS A 302 1.59 -15.19 -3.06
C LYS A 302 1.35 -13.82 -2.42
N PRO A 303 1.75 -13.61 -1.15
CA PRO A 303 1.58 -12.33 -0.46
C PRO A 303 2.15 -11.11 -1.20
N ASN A 304 3.24 -11.29 -1.94
CA ASN A 304 3.92 -10.21 -2.65
C ASN A 304 3.36 -9.96 -4.06
N ASP A 305 2.41 -10.75 -4.54
CA ASP A 305 1.80 -10.52 -5.85
C ASP A 305 0.98 -9.22 -5.82
N VAL A 306 1.05 -8.43 -6.91
CA VAL A 306 0.35 -7.14 -7.02
C VAL A 306 -1.14 -7.28 -6.71
N ALA A 307 -1.79 -8.29 -7.28
CA ALA A 307 -3.22 -8.54 -7.05
C ALA A 307 -3.55 -8.76 -5.57
N VAL A 308 -2.71 -9.50 -4.84
CA VAL A 308 -2.91 -9.82 -3.43
C VAL A 308 -2.74 -8.57 -2.55
N GLN A 309 -1.70 -7.77 -2.82
CA GLN A 309 -1.46 -6.51 -2.12
C GLN A 309 -2.59 -5.50 -2.35
N VAL A 310 -3.05 -5.35 -3.60
CA VAL A 310 -4.17 -4.48 -3.96
C VAL A 310 -5.45 -4.93 -3.25
N CYS A 311 -5.76 -6.23 -3.26
CA CYS A 311 -6.93 -6.76 -2.55
C CYS A 311 -6.91 -6.44 -1.06
N ALA A 312 -5.76 -6.61 -0.40
CA ALA A 312 -5.60 -6.26 1.01
C ALA A 312 -5.81 -4.77 1.25
N ASN A 313 -5.15 -3.90 0.48
CA ASN A 313 -5.25 -2.45 0.67
C ASN A 313 -6.65 -1.92 0.40
N ILE A 314 -7.35 -2.42 -0.62
CA ILE A 314 -8.74 -2.01 -0.90
C ILE A 314 -9.71 -2.51 0.17
N ALA A 315 -9.55 -3.73 0.68
CA ALA A 315 -10.35 -4.20 1.81
C ALA A 315 -10.13 -3.33 3.06
N ARG A 316 -8.90 -2.87 3.33
CA ARG A 316 -8.64 -1.85 4.37
C ARG A 316 -9.32 -0.51 4.06
N CYS A 317 -9.36 -0.10 2.79
CA CYS A 317 -10.08 1.11 2.40
C CYS A 317 -11.57 1.00 2.78
N TYR A 318 -12.23 -0.11 2.44
CA TYR A 318 -13.64 -0.32 2.79
C TYR A 318 -13.86 -0.43 4.30
N THR A 319 -12.91 -1.03 5.02
CA THR A 319 -12.92 -1.07 6.49
C THR A 319 -12.94 0.34 7.09
N ALA A 320 -12.03 1.22 6.65
CA ALA A 320 -11.99 2.61 7.13
C ALA A 320 -13.22 3.41 6.66
N ALA A 321 -13.65 3.23 5.41
CA ALA A 321 -14.81 3.91 4.85
C ALA A 321 -16.12 3.59 5.60
N ALA A 322 -16.30 2.34 6.07
CA ALA A 322 -17.50 1.93 6.81
C ALA A 322 -17.74 2.73 8.11
N SER A 323 -16.68 3.30 8.69
CA SER A 323 -16.76 4.14 9.88
C SER A 323 -17.44 5.50 9.64
N PHE A 324 -17.55 5.95 8.37
CA PHE A 324 -18.12 7.24 8.00
C PHE A 324 -19.51 7.08 7.37
N PRO A 325 -20.56 7.74 7.89
CA PRO A 325 -21.94 7.53 7.44
C PRO A 325 -22.17 7.70 5.92
N MET A 326 -21.66 8.77 5.33
CA MET A 326 -21.83 9.04 3.88
C MET A 326 -21.10 8.02 3.01
N CYS A 327 -19.94 7.54 3.45
CA CYS A 327 -19.22 6.47 2.75
C CYS A 327 -19.97 5.15 2.88
N ARG A 328 -20.55 4.86 4.04
CA ARG A 328 -21.36 3.67 4.28
C ARG A 328 -22.61 3.63 3.40
N GLU A 329 -23.34 4.74 3.27
CA GLU A 329 -24.44 4.87 2.31
C GLU A 329 -23.98 4.52 0.89
N LYS A 330 -22.80 5.00 0.49
CA LYS A 330 -22.24 4.67 -0.81
C LYS A 330 -21.87 3.19 -0.96
N LEU A 331 -21.33 2.57 0.09
CA LEU A 331 -21.02 1.12 0.09
C LEU A 331 -22.30 0.27 -0.03
N ILE A 332 -23.43 0.72 0.54
CA ILE A 332 -24.73 0.05 0.38
C ILE A 332 -25.15 0.04 -1.10
N GLU A 333 -25.00 1.17 -1.81
CA GLU A 333 -25.29 1.24 -3.25
C GLU A 333 -24.38 0.34 -4.09
N MET A 334 -23.16 0.08 -3.62
CA MET A 334 -22.11 -0.64 -4.36
C MET A 334 -21.97 -2.11 -3.95
N SER A 335 -23.05 -2.79 -3.57
CA SER A 335 -23.01 -4.13 -2.95
C SER A 335 -22.20 -5.21 -3.68
N HIS A 336 -21.90 -5.05 -4.98
CA HIS A 336 -21.05 -5.98 -5.75
C HIS A 336 -19.66 -6.23 -5.14
N PHE A 337 -19.03 -5.25 -4.48
CA PHE A 337 -17.69 -5.45 -3.89
C PHE A 337 -17.71 -6.52 -2.78
N ILE A 338 -18.87 -6.80 -2.18
CA ILE A 338 -19.02 -7.82 -1.14
C ILE A 338 -18.78 -9.23 -1.72
N LYS A 339 -19.15 -9.47 -2.99
CA LYS A 339 -18.85 -10.75 -3.66
C LYS A 339 -17.35 -10.91 -3.88
N ASP A 340 -16.68 -9.84 -4.30
CA ASP A 340 -15.21 -9.81 -4.44
C ASP A 340 -14.52 -10.02 -3.08
N LEU A 341 -15.10 -9.49 -2.00
CA LEU A 341 -14.64 -9.72 -0.63
C LEU A 341 -14.78 -11.19 -0.23
N CYS A 342 -15.92 -11.84 -0.49
CA CYS A 342 -16.09 -13.28 -0.26
C CYS A 342 -15.07 -14.11 -1.07
N HIS A 343 -14.88 -13.79 -2.36
CA HIS A 343 -13.88 -14.45 -3.20
C HIS A 343 -12.46 -14.28 -2.67
N THR A 344 -12.13 -13.12 -2.09
CA THR A 344 -10.84 -12.92 -1.43
C THR A 344 -10.67 -13.86 -0.22
N LEU A 345 -11.72 -14.06 0.58
CA LEU A 345 -11.72 -14.97 1.74
C LEU A 345 -11.67 -16.46 1.37
N TYR A 346 -11.97 -16.81 0.12
CA TYR A 346 -11.92 -18.20 -0.37
C TYR A 346 -10.48 -18.76 -0.37
N PHE A 347 -9.47 -17.92 -0.62
CA PHE A 347 -8.06 -18.33 -0.73
C PHE A 347 -7.38 -18.43 0.65
N LYS A 348 -7.70 -19.48 1.41
CA LYS A 348 -7.25 -19.69 2.81
C LYS A 348 -5.73 -19.68 3.04
N SER A 349 -4.92 -19.88 2.00
CA SER A 349 -3.45 -19.77 2.08
C SER A 349 -2.98 -18.32 2.23
N LEU A 350 -3.78 -17.34 1.82
CA LEU A 350 -3.49 -15.91 1.91
C LEU A 350 -3.93 -15.33 3.25
N LEU A 351 -3.46 -15.92 4.35
CA LEU A 351 -3.92 -15.63 5.72
C LEU A 351 -4.00 -14.14 6.07
N ARG A 352 -3.01 -13.34 5.68
CA ARG A 352 -3.00 -11.88 5.95
C ARG A 352 -4.13 -11.16 5.22
N VAL A 353 -4.41 -11.55 3.99
CA VAL A 353 -5.51 -10.96 3.21
C VAL A 353 -6.85 -11.44 3.74
N CYS A 354 -6.96 -12.72 4.14
CA CYS A 354 -8.14 -13.21 4.83
C CYS A 354 -8.42 -12.43 6.12
N LEU A 355 -7.40 -12.17 6.94
CA LEU A 355 -7.53 -11.40 8.17
C LEU A 355 -8.08 -10.00 7.92
N VAL A 356 -7.48 -9.27 6.97
CA VAL A 356 -7.98 -7.96 6.55
C VAL A 356 -9.41 -8.04 6.01
N GLY A 357 -9.73 -9.08 5.24
CA GLY A 357 -11.08 -9.30 4.72
C GLY A 357 -12.10 -9.51 5.84
N VAL A 358 -11.76 -10.29 6.88
CA VAL A 358 -12.63 -10.50 8.04
C VAL A 358 -12.78 -9.21 8.87
N GLU A 359 -11.71 -8.42 9.02
CA GLU A 359 -11.78 -7.08 9.64
C GLU A 359 -12.74 -6.16 8.86
N CYS A 360 -12.71 -6.23 7.53
CA CYS A 360 -13.64 -5.50 6.67
C CYS A 360 -15.09 -5.96 6.87
N VAL A 361 -15.36 -7.27 6.88
CA VAL A 361 -16.69 -7.84 7.17
C VAL A 361 -17.21 -7.36 8.51
N SER A 362 -16.36 -7.39 9.53
CA SER A 362 -16.66 -6.87 10.86
C SER A 362 -17.04 -5.39 10.77
N ALA A 363 -16.21 -4.54 10.17
CA ALA A 363 -16.49 -3.10 10.03
C ALA A 363 -17.82 -2.81 9.32
N LEU A 364 -18.13 -3.53 8.25
CA LEU A 364 -19.38 -3.40 7.48
C LEU A 364 -20.62 -3.83 8.28
N ALA A 365 -20.48 -4.72 9.27
CA ALA A 365 -21.58 -5.16 10.11
C ALA A 365 -22.19 -4.05 11.00
N ILE A 366 -21.61 -2.85 11.00
CA ILE A 366 -22.19 -1.65 11.65
C ILE A 366 -23.53 -1.21 11.05
N ASP A 367 -23.90 -1.73 9.87
CA ASP A 367 -25.13 -1.41 9.18
C ASP A 367 -25.99 -2.65 8.90
N GLN A 368 -27.29 -2.56 9.14
CA GLN A 368 -28.19 -3.68 8.97
C GLN A 368 -28.36 -4.10 7.50
N ILE A 369 -28.32 -3.15 6.55
CA ILE A 369 -28.43 -3.47 5.12
C ILE A 369 -27.16 -4.18 4.67
N LEU A 370 -25.98 -3.72 5.11
CA LEU A 370 -24.71 -4.38 4.81
C LEU A 370 -24.63 -5.78 5.44
N GLN A 371 -25.13 -5.98 6.67
CA GLN A 371 -25.24 -7.33 7.26
C GLN A 371 -26.03 -8.28 6.36
N MET A 372 -27.17 -7.83 5.83
CA MET A 372 -27.99 -8.66 4.93
C MET A 372 -27.32 -8.89 3.57
N ASN A 373 -26.67 -7.87 3.00
CA ASN A 373 -25.91 -8.03 1.76
C ASN A 373 -24.76 -9.03 1.92
N LEU A 374 -24.07 -9.01 3.07
CA LEU A 374 -23.03 -9.98 3.44
C LEU A 374 -23.59 -11.39 3.57
N LEU A 375 -24.74 -11.56 4.25
CA LEU A 375 -25.41 -12.86 4.34
C LEU A 375 -25.78 -13.40 2.96
N GLN A 376 -26.40 -12.57 2.11
CA GLN A 376 -26.80 -12.94 0.74
C GLN A 376 -25.60 -13.27 -0.16
N ALA A 377 -24.44 -12.69 0.10
CA ALA A 377 -23.18 -13.03 -0.57
C ALA A 377 -22.50 -14.29 0.02
N GLY A 378 -23.17 -15.02 0.91
CA GLY A 378 -22.65 -16.27 1.48
C GLY A 378 -21.49 -16.07 2.44
N ILE A 379 -21.40 -14.94 3.15
CA ILE A 379 -20.22 -14.63 3.98
C ILE A 379 -19.94 -15.69 5.06
N LEU A 380 -20.98 -16.31 5.62
CA LEU A 380 -20.84 -17.31 6.69
C LEU A 380 -20.14 -18.58 6.21
N TRP A 381 -20.26 -18.92 4.91
CA TRP A 381 -19.52 -20.01 4.28
C TRP A 381 -18.01 -19.80 4.31
N HIS A 382 -17.57 -18.54 4.45
CA HIS A 382 -16.18 -18.15 4.44
C HIS A 382 -15.64 -17.95 5.86
N LEU A 383 -16.43 -17.36 6.76
CA LEU A 383 -16.02 -17.11 8.14
C LEU A 383 -15.94 -18.38 8.98
N LEU A 384 -16.98 -19.20 8.96
CA LEU A 384 -17.11 -20.33 9.88
C LEU A 384 -16.00 -21.39 9.73
N PRO A 385 -15.51 -21.71 8.51
CA PRO A 385 -14.36 -22.61 8.38
C PRO A 385 -13.10 -22.14 9.10
N PHE A 386 -12.88 -20.82 9.26
CA PHE A 386 -11.69 -20.32 9.96
C PHE A 386 -11.71 -20.64 11.46
N LEU A 387 -12.88 -20.81 12.06
CA LEU A 387 -13.01 -21.17 13.48
C LEU A 387 -12.35 -22.52 13.79
N PHE A 388 -12.39 -23.44 12.82
CA PHE A 388 -11.84 -24.79 12.94
C PHE A 388 -10.33 -24.89 12.66
N SER A 389 -9.70 -23.79 12.23
CA SER A 389 -8.25 -23.69 12.06
C SER A 389 -7.53 -23.25 13.35
N TYR A 390 -8.29 -23.00 14.43
CA TYR A 390 -7.73 -22.62 15.72
C TYR A 390 -7.03 -23.81 16.39
N ASP A 391 -5.80 -23.58 16.85
CA ASP A 391 -5.05 -24.53 17.66
C ASP A 391 -4.84 -23.95 19.06
N TYR A 392 -5.61 -24.46 20.02
CA TYR A 392 -5.53 -24.03 21.41
C TYR A 392 -4.23 -24.49 22.10
N THR A 393 -3.55 -25.52 21.60
CA THR A 393 -2.33 -26.05 22.22
C THR A 393 -1.15 -25.09 22.05
N LEU A 394 -1.14 -24.31 20.97
CA LEU A 394 -0.16 -23.25 20.76
C LEU A 394 -0.29 -22.12 21.80
N ASP A 395 -1.52 -21.76 22.15
CA ASP A 395 -1.80 -20.70 23.14
C ASP A 395 -1.46 -21.15 24.57
N GLU A 396 -1.64 -22.43 24.88
CA GLU A 396 -1.31 -23.01 26.19
C GLU A 396 0.17 -23.45 26.32
N GLY A 397 0.88 -23.63 25.20
CA GLY A 397 2.25 -24.16 25.15
C GLY A 397 3.37 -23.18 25.52
N GLY A 398 3.07 -21.90 25.75
CA GLY A 398 4.06 -20.91 26.21
C GLY A 398 5.19 -20.58 25.23
N VAL A 399 5.04 -20.93 23.94
CA VAL A 399 6.04 -20.66 22.89
C VAL A 399 6.07 -19.16 22.56
N SER A 400 7.26 -18.64 22.25
CA SER A 400 7.45 -17.24 21.82
C SER A 400 6.59 -16.94 20.59
N LYS A 401 5.78 -15.89 20.70
CA LYS A 401 4.76 -15.45 19.75
C LYS A 401 5.35 -14.42 18.78
N CYS A 402 5.27 -14.69 17.49
CA CYS A 402 5.71 -13.76 16.44
C CYS A 402 4.99 -14.08 15.12
N GLU A 403 4.02 -13.23 14.77
CA GLU A 403 3.17 -13.36 13.58
C GLU A 403 3.93 -13.36 12.24
N ASP A 404 5.14 -12.78 12.21
CA ASP A 404 5.99 -12.77 11.01
C ASP A 404 6.68 -14.13 10.76
N SER A 405 6.75 -15.00 11.77
CA SER A 405 7.47 -16.28 11.70
C SER A 405 6.57 -17.50 11.91
N ASN A 406 5.36 -17.35 12.46
CA ASN A 406 4.46 -18.44 12.81
C ASN A 406 3.10 -18.34 12.09
N GLN A 407 2.90 -19.17 11.07
CA GLN A 407 1.63 -19.24 10.32
C GLN A 407 0.45 -19.68 11.19
N GLN A 408 0.67 -20.56 12.18
CA GLN A 408 -0.40 -21.02 13.06
C GLN A 408 -0.90 -19.92 13.98
N GLU A 409 -0.01 -19.02 14.43
CA GLU A 409 -0.41 -17.86 15.23
C GLU A 409 -1.31 -16.91 14.43
N LEU A 410 -0.98 -16.68 13.15
CA LEU A 410 -1.82 -15.90 12.25
C LEU A 410 -3.17 -16.58 11.99
N SER A 411 -3.19 -17.92 11.85
CA SER A 411 -4.43 -18.70 11.77
C SER A 411 -5.29 -18.58 13.04
N ASN A 412 -4.68 -18.59 14.23
CA ASN A 412 -5.38 -18.40 15.48
C ASN A 412 -5.97 -16.98 15.58
N ARG A 413 -5.23 -15.94 15.19
CA ARG A 413 -5.74 -14.57 15.13
C ARG A 413 -6.90 -14.44 14.14
N LEU A 414 -6.79 -15.07 12.97
CA LEU A 414 -7.86 -15.13 11.98
C LEU A 414 -9.11 -15.80 12.53
N ALA A 415 -8.98 -16.92 13.24
CA ALA A 415 -10.10 -17.61 13.88
C ALA A 415 -10.81 -16.74 14.93
N LYS A 416 -10.04 -16.05 15.79
CA LYS A 416 -10.57 -15.10 16.79
C LYS A 416 -11.31 -13.94 16.11
N MET A 417 -10.73 -13.36 15.06
CA MET A 417 -11.35 -12.28 14.30
C MET A 417 -12.60 -12.74 13.54
N ALA A 418 -12.62 -13.97 13.03
CA ALA A 418 -13.78 -14.56 12.35
C ALA A 418 -14.94 -14.78 13.34
N LEU A 419 -14.67 -15.29 14.53
CA LEU A 419 -15.67 -15.42 15.59
C LEU A 419 -16.23 -14.05 15.98
N TYR A 420 -15.34 -13.06 16.12
CA TYR A 420 -15.71 -11.68 16.40
C TYR A 420 -16.63 -11.10 15.30
N ALA A 421 -16.27 -11.30 14.04
CA ALA A 421 -17.07 -10.87 12.89
C ALA A 421 -18.45 -11.57 12.86
N CYS A 422 -18.54 -12.87 13.17
CA CYS A 422 -19.83 -13.56 13.31
C CYS A 422 -20.71 -12.91 14.39
N GLY A 423 -20.14 -12.61 15.57
CA GLY A 423 -20.86 -11.91 16.63
C GLY A 423 -21.35 -10.52 16.22
N ARG A 424 -20.53 -9.76 15.46
CA ARG A 424 -20.93 -8.45 14.94
C ARG A 424 -21.97 -8.53 13.83
N LEU A 425 -21.90 -9.51 12.94
CA LEU A 425 -22.94 -9.75 11.94
C LEU A 425 -24.29 -10.06 12.58
N ALA A 426 -24.29 -10.77 13.70
CA ALA A 426 -25.47 -11.11 14.46
C ALA A 426 -25.98 -9.99 15.38
N GLY A 427 -25.19 -8.94 15.63
CA GLY A 427 -25.48 -7.93 16.65
C GLY A 427 -25.49 -8.51 18.06
N ALA A 428 -24.58 -9.44 18.36
CA ALA A 428 -24.51 -10.14 19.64
C ALA A 428 -23.89 -9.31 20.78
N TYR A 429 -23.04 -8.33 20.46
CA TYR A 429 -22.34 -7.52 21.45
C TYR A 429 -23.15 -6.30 21.87
N THR A 430 -23.20 -6.04 23.18
CA THR A 430 -23.95 -4.91 23.77
C THR A 430 -23.06 -3.72 24.13
N GLU A 431 -21.74 -3.91 24.22
CA GLU A 431 -20.79 -2.84 24.50
C GLU A 431 -20.65 -1.89 23.31
N GLU A 432 -20.73 -0.58 23.55
CA GLU A 432 -20.80 0.45 22.50
C GLU A 432 -19.67 0.35 21.45
N SER A 433 -18.45 0.02 21.86
CA SER A 433 -17.30 -0.11 20.94
C SER A 433 -17.38 -1.33 20.01
N ARG A 434 -18.20 -2.33 20.34
CA ARG A 434 -18.35 -3.59 19.61
C ARG A 434 -19.75 -3.77 19.02
N ALA A 435 -20.71 -2.99 19.52
CA ALA A 435 -22.11 -3.09 19.21
C ALA A 435 -22.39 -2.85 17.72
N THR A 436 -23.35 -3.60 17.21
CA THR A 436 -23.87 -3.52 15.86
C THR A 436 -25.38 -3.79 15.90
N PRO A 437 -26.15 -3.40 14.88
CA PRO A 437 -27.58 -3.68 14.84
C PRO A 437 -27.88 -5.18 15.01
N VAL A 438 -28.88 -5.51 15.81
CA VAL A 438 -29.34 -6.89 16.01
C VAL A 438 -29.90 -7.43 14.69
N ASN A 439 -29.39 -8.59 14.27
CA ASN A 439 -29.86 -9.27 13.07
C ASN A 439 -30.39 -10.66 13.41
N ALA A 440 -31.71 -10.75 13.62
CA ALA A 440 -32.36 -11.99 14.03
C ALA A 440 -32.20 -13.13 13.00
N VAL A 441 -32.08 -12.81 11.71
CA VAL A 441 -31.88 -13.82 10.65
C VAL A 441 -30.50 -14.45 10.81
N ILE A 442 -29.45 -13.64 10.90
CA ILE A 442 -28.08 -14.13 11.09
C ILE A 442 -27.94 -14.85 12.43
N GLN A 443 -28.57 -14.34 13.50
CA GLN A 443 -28.61 -15.03 14.79
C GLN A 443 -29.21 -16.43 14.67
N GLY A 444 -30.37 -16.56 14.00
CA GLY A 444 -31.01 -17.85 13.77
C GLY A 444 -30.13 -18.82 12.98
N VAL A 445 -29.48 -18.33 11.91
CA VAL A 445 -28.54 -19.14 11.12
C VAL A 445 -27.34 -19.60 11.96
N LEU A 446 -26.74 -18.72 12.76
CA LEU A 446 -25.64 -19.10 13.65
C LEU A 446 -26.09 -20.11 14.72
N GLN A 447 -27.30 -19.97 15.26
CA GLN A 447 -27.86 -20.96 16.20
C GLN A 447 -28.05 -22.33 15.55
N LYS A 448 -28.33 -22.40 14.25
CA LYS A 448 -28.43 -23.66 13.51
C LYS A 448 -27.07 -24.27 13.21
N LEU A 449 -26.11 -23.45 12.77
CA LEU A 449 -24.78 -23.90 12.36
C LEU A 449 -23.83 -24.16 13.54
N LEU A 450 -23.87 -23.33 14.59
CA LEU A 450 -22.99 -23.44 15.75
C LEU A 450 -23.71 -23.99 16.99
N THR A 451 -25.00 -24.29 16.93
CA THR A 451 -25.89 -24.58 18.07
C THR A 451 -26.27 -23.34 18.89
N PRO A 452 -27.44 -23.34 19.57
CA PRO A 452 -27.85 -22.25 20.45
C PRO A 452 -26.85 -22.00 21.59
N TYR A 453 -26.28 -23.06 22.18
CA TYR A 453 -25.36 -22.96 23.29
C TYR A 453 -24.09 -22.21 22.91
N ILE A 454 -23.37 -22.63 21.86
CA ILE A 454 -22.14 -21.95 21.44
C ILE A 454 -22.42 -20.51 21.00
N THR A 455 -23.54 -20.27 20.30
CA THR A 455 -23.94 -18.91 19.90
C THR A 455 -24.15 -17.99 21.11
N SER A 456 -24.72 -18.51 22.21
CA SER A 456 -24.90 -17.76 23.46
C SER A 456 -23.57 -17.41 24.16
N LEU A 457 -22.50 -18.18 23.90
CA LEU A 457 -21.18 -17.94 24.45
C LEU A 457 -20.42 -16.82 23.72
N ILE A 458 -20.73 -16.54 22.45
CA ILE A 458 -20.04 -15.53 21.64
C ILE A 458 -19.91 -14.16 22.36
N PRO A 459 -20.99 -13.58 22.94
CA PRO A 459 -20.87 -12.30 23.64
C PRO A 459 -20.42 -12.39 25.10
N THR A 460 -20.39 -13.60 25.70
CA THR A 460 -20.20 -13.75 27.16
C THR A 460 -18.90 -14.43 27.57
N ALA A 461 -18.32 -15.26 26.70
CA ALA A 461 -17.06 -15.96 26.92
C ALA A 461 -15.92 -15.31 26.12
N SER A 462 -14.67 -15.66 26.46
CA SER A 462 -13.52 -15.29 25.64
C SER A 462 -13.51 -16.03 24.30
N SER A 463 -12.87 -15.45 23.28
CA SER A 463 -12.78 -16.10 21.96
C SER A 463 -12.02 -17.43 22.05
N GLU A 464 -10.99 -17.50 22.89
CA GLU A 464 -10.19 -18.68 23.16
C GLU A 464 -11.04 -19.83 23.72
N GLU A 465 -11.92 -19.55 24.69
CA GLU A 465 -12.82 -20.55 25.27
C GLU A 465 -13.80 -21.11 24.24
N VAL A 466 -14.45 -20.23 23.46
CA VAL A 466 -15.42 -20.64 22.43
C VAL A 466 -14.74 -21.45 21.34
N LEU A 467 -13.58 -21.00 20.85
CA LEU A 467 -12.82 -21.71 19.81
C LEU A 467 -12.28 -23.04 20.32
N LYS A 468 -11.82 -23.11 21.58
CA LYS A 468 -11.40 -24.38 22.20
C LYS A 468 -12.54 -25.38 22.28
N ILE A 469 -13.76 -24.96 22.63
CA ILE A 469 -14.96 -25.81 22.59
C ILE A 469 -15.19 -26.29 21.15
N LEU A 470 -15.15 -25.37 20.18
CA LEU A 470 -15.38 -25.70 18.76
C LEU A 470 -14.35 -26.67 18.19
N THR A 471 -13.13 -26.74 18.73
CA THR A 471 -12.06 -27.63 18.26
C THR A 471 -11.82 -28.85 19.17
N SER A 472 -12.65 -29.07 20.20
CA SER A 472 -12.53 -30.17 21.16
C SER A 472 -13.77 -31.05 21.17
N ASN A 473 -13.66 -32.28 21.70
CA ASN A 473 -14.85 -33.09 21.97
C ASN A 473 -15.50 -32.64 23.29
N VAL A 474 -16.78 -32.31 23.25
CA VAL A 474 -17.58 -31.85 24.38
C VAL A 474 -18.92 -32.57 24.36
N GLU A 475 -19.24 -33.26 25.46
CA GLU A 475 -20.54 -33.89 25.67
C GLU A 475 -21.08 -33.45 27.04
N THR A 476 -22.00 -32.50 27.00
CA THR A 476 -22.65 -31.92 28.18
C THR A 476 -24.14 -31.79 27.93
N PRO A 477 -24.97 -31.59 28.96
CA PRO A 477 -26.41 -31.38 28.77
C PRO A 477 -26.77 -30.23 27.83
N TYR A 478 -25.86 -29.29 27.54
CA TYR A 478 -26.09 -28.19 26.60
C TYR A 478 -25.51 -28.41 25.20
N LEU A 479 -24.63 -29.39 25.02
CA LEU A 479 -23.86 -29.53 23.79
C LEU A 479 -23.42 -30.98 23.59
N ILE A 480 -23.83 -31.55 22.45
CA ILE A 480 -23.26 -32.77 21.87
C ILE A 480 -22.39 -32.31 20.70
N TRP A 481 -21.07 -32.30 20.90
CA TRP A 481 -20.08 -31.80 19.94
C TRP A 481 -18.82 -32.67 19.91
N ASP A 482 -18.70 -33.48 18.90
CA ASP A 482 -17.60 -34.41 18.67
C ASP A 482 -16.96 -34.22 17.28
N ASN A 483 -16.03 -35.11 16.91
CA ASN A 483 -15.45 -35.08 15.57
C ASN A 483 -16.50 -35.25 14.46
N GLY A 484 -17.54 -36.08 14.66
CA GLY A 484 -18.56 -36.35 13.65
C GLY A 484 -19.42 -35.12 13.34
N THR A 485 -19.94 -34.47 14.37
CA THR A 485 -20.69 -33.19 14.27
C THR A 485 -19.85 -32.10 13.62
N ARG A 486 -18.57 -31.95 13.98
CA ARG A 486 -17.67 -30.99 13.33
C ARG A 486 -17.47 -31.29 11.85
N THR A 487 -17.17 -32.53 11.50
CA THR A 487 -16.99 -32.94 10.11
C THR A 487 -18.26 -32.67 9.29
N GLN A 488 -19.44 -33.00 9.83
CA GLN A 488 -20.72 -32.72 9.17
C GLN A 488 -20.88 -31.22 8.83
N LEU A 489 -20.61 -30.33 9.80
CA LEU A 489 -20.69 -28.89 9.57
C LEU A 489 -19.63 -28.41 8.58
N ILE A 490 -18.37 -28.84 8.73
CA ILE A 490 -17.27 -28.43 7.85
C ILE A 490 -17.56 -28.85 6.39
N ASP A 491 -18.10 -30.05 6.18
CA ASP A 491 -18.46 -30.55 4.85
C ASP A 491 -19.62 -29.73 4.25
N PHE A 492 -20.64 -29.42 5.05
CA PHE A 492 -21.75 -28.55 4.65
C PHE A 492 -21.26 -27.15 4.26
N LEU A 493 -20.41 -26.52 5.09
CA LEU A 493 -19.84 -25.21 4.83
C LEU A 493 -18.95 -25.22 3.58
N THR A 494 -18.11 -26.23 3.42
CA THR A 494 -17.18 -26.33 2.29
C THR A 494 -17.93 -26.54 0.97
N THR A 495 -18.97 -27.38 0.99
CA THR A 495 -19.83 -27.61 -0.19
C THR A 495 -20.51 -26.31 -0.62
N ASN A 496 -21.11 -25.58 0.32
CA ASN A 496 -21.77 -24.31 0.05
C ASN A 496 -20.79 -23.21 -0.37
N GLN A 497 -19.61 -23.13 0.24
CA GLN A 497 -18.56 -22.20 -0.15
C GLN A 497 -18.13 -22.42 -1.62
N GLN A 498 -17.83 -23.67 -1.98
CA GLN A 498 -17.40 -24.00 -3.34
C GLN A 498 -18.49 -23.76 -4.38
N ALA A 499 -19.74 -24.13 -4.07
CA ALA A 499 -20.87 -23.86 -4.95
C ALA A 499 -21.06 -22.35 -5.15
N HIS A 500 -21.07 -21.58 -4.05
CA HIS A 500 -21.30 -20.13 -4.10
C HIS A 500 -20.23 -19.42 -4.93
N VAL A 501 -18.95 -19.76 -4.76
CA VAL A 501 -17.85 -19.14 -5.51
C VAL A 501 -17.88 -19.53 -7.00
N ARG A 502 -18.29 -20.76 -7.34
CA ARG A 502 -18.24 -21.26 -8.73
C ARG A 502 -19.46 -20.85 -9.55
N THR A 503 -20.66 -20.93 -8.97
CA THR A 503 -21.92 -20.74 -9.71
C THR A 503 -22.75 -19.58 -9.17
N GLY A 504 -22.39 -19.01 -8.01
CA GLY A 504 -23.23 -18.04 -7.31
C GLY A 504 -24.42 -18.67 -6.59
N GLU A 505 -24.57 -20.01 -6.65
CA GLU A 505 -25.64 -20.75 -6.00
C GLU A 505 -25.10 -21.46 -4.75
N SER A 506 -25.82 -21.36 -3.65
CA SER A 506 -25.59 -22.13 -2.42
C SER A 506 -26.94 -22.44 -1.78
N ASP A 507 -26.93 -23.04 -0.58
CA ASP A 507 -28.14 -23.27 0.20
C ASP A 507 -29.04 -22.01 0.22
N PRO A 508 -30.29 -22.11 -0.26
CA PRO A 508 -31.17 -20.96 -0.43
C PRO A 508 -31.64 -20.36 0.90
N GLU A 509 -31.53 -21.13 1.98
CA GLU A 509 -31.87 -20.73 3.35
C GLU A 509 -30.64 -20.26 4.14
N TYR A 510 -29.47 -20.19 3.50
CA TYR A 510 -28.21 -19.79 4.10
C TYR A 510 -27.87 -20.58 5.38
N GLY A 511 -28.30 -21.83 5.48
CA GLY A 511 -28.08 -22.71 6.61
C GLY A 511 -29.16 -22.66 7.68
N ALA A 512 -30.25 -21.91 7.50
CA ALA A 512 -31.33 -21.84 8.49
C ALA A 512 -32.08 -23.18 8.66
N ALA A 513 -32.07 -24.04 7.64
CA ALA A 513 -32.63 -25.39 7.69
C ALA A 513 -31.61 -26.47 8.09
N PHE A 514 -30.35 -26.11 8.35
CA PHE A 514 -29.32 -27.08 8.74
C PHE A 514 -29.65 -27.72 10.10
N GLU A 515 -29.49 -29.03 10.18
CA GLU A 515 -29.73 -29.82 11.38
C GLU A 515 -28.66 -30.92 11.49
N PHE A 516 -28.03 -31.01 12.66
CA PHE A 516 -27.04 -32.05 12.94
C PHE A 516 -27.70 -33.41 13.06
N ASP A 517 -27.09 -34.43 12.44
CA ASP A 517 -27.63 -35.79 12.49
C ASP A 517 -27.62 -36.33 13.93
N ALA A 518 -26.60 -35.95 14.71
CA ALA A 518 -26.48 -36.31 16.12
C ALA A 518 -27.59 -35.72 17.02
N HIS A 519 -28.36 -34.73 16.54
CA HIS A 519 -29.39 -34.06 17.34
C HIS A 519 -30.83 -34.48 16.95
N LYS A 520 -31.02 -35.18 15.81
CA LYS A 520 -32.35 -35.48 15.26
C LYS A 520 -33.23 -36.35 16.17
N ASP A 521 -32.62 -37.34 16.82
CA ASP A 521 -33.33 -38.29 17.69
C ASP A 521 -33.26 -37.88 19.18
N GLU A 522 -32.71 -36.71 19.49
CA GLU A 522 -32.53 -36.24 20.86
C GLU A 522 -33.76 -35.47 21.37
N LEU A 523 -34.17 -35.75 22.61
CA LEU A 523 -35.17 -34.94 23.30
C LEU A 523 -34.49 -33.69 23.91
N VAL A 524 -34.76 -32.53 23.32
CA VAL A 524 -34.24 -31.25 23.79
C VAL A 524 -35.36 -30.43 24.42
N ILE A 525 -35.21 -30.07 25.70
CA ILE A 525 -36.16 -29.20 26.42
C ILE A 525 -35.40 -27.99 26.94
N GLY A 526 -35.82 -26.78 26.56
CA GLY A 526 -35.17 -25.54 27.00
C GLY A 526 -33.69 -25.43 26.62
N GLY A 527 -33.27 -26.08 25.53
CA GLY A 527 -31.88 -26.16 25.10
C GLY A 527 -31.04 -27.22 25.82
N VAL A 528 -31.66 -28.11 26.59
CA VAL A 528 -30.99 -29.20 27.32
C VAL A 528 -31.29 -30.56 26.69
N PHE A 529 -30.24 -31.30 26.33
CA PHE A 529 -30.29 -32.69 25.90
C PHE A 529 -30.62 -33.59 27.10
N ILE A 530 -31.88 -34.04 27.18
CA ILE A 530 -32.41 -34.74 28.37
C ILE A 530 -31.71 -36.08 28.61
N ARG A 531 -31.32 -36.79 27.55
CA ARG A 531 -30.55 -38.04 27.67
C ARG A 531 -29.23 -37.80 28.42
N ILE A 532 -28.45 -36.82 27.98
CA ILE A 532 -27.16 -36.46 28.60
C ILE A 532 -27.35 -35.95 30.02
N TYR A 533 -28.39 -35.14 30.27
CA TYR A 533 -28.69 -34.69 31.63
C TYR A 533 -29.01 -35.83 32.59
N ASN A 534 -29.76 -36.84 32.15
CA ASN A 534 -30.05 -38.02 32.97
C ASN A 534 -28.79 -38.85 33.26
N GLU A 535 -27.83 -38.88 32.34
CA GLU A 535 -26.51 -39.49 32.54
C GLU A 535 -25.61 -38.63 33.46
N GLN A 536 -25.81 -37.30 33.48
CA GLN A 536 -25.04 -36.32 34.25
C GLN A 536 -25.95 -35.46 35.18
N PRO A 537 -26.67 -36.07 36.15
CA PRO A 537 -27.74 -35.38 36.89
C PRO A 537 -27.25 -34.28 37.85
N SER A 538 -25.95 -34.24 38.15
CA SER A 538 -25.32 -33.18 38.96
C SER A 538 -24.87 -31.97 38.13
N PHE A 539 -25.02 -32.00 36.80
CA PHE A 539 -24.61 -30.91 35.95
C PHE A 539 -25.46 -29.65 36.21
N PRO A 540 -24.85 -28.48 36.47
CA PRO A 540 -25.60 -27.28 36.78
C PRO A 540 -26.30 -26.72 35.54
N ILE A 541 -27.63 -26.72 35.55
CA ILE A 541 -28.44 -26.04 34.52
C ILE A 541 -28.53 -24.55 34.86
N LYS A 542 -27.89 -23.72 34.03
CA LYS A 542 -28.09 -22.27 34.00
C LYS A 542 -29.43 -21.97 33.33
N VAL A 543 -30.36 -21.35 34.06
CA VAL A 543 -31.64 -20.89 33.50
C VAL A 543 -31.33 -19.74 32.53
N GLN A 544 -31.46 -19.98 31.23
CA GLN A 544 -31.13 -18.97 30.20
C GLN A 544 -32.34 -18.43 29.42
N TYR A 545 -33.58 -18.84 29.73
CA TYR A 545 -34.76 -18.26 29.09
C TYR A 545 -35.84 -17.90 30.10
N SER A 546 -36.09 -16.60 30.27
CA SER A 546 -37.40 -16.09 30.65
C SER A 546 -38.33 -16.33 29.46
N PHE A 547 -39.40 -17.10 29.67
CA PHE A 547 -40.49 -17.24 28.70
C PHE A 547 -41.03 -15.85 28.35
N SER A 548 -40.89 -15.43 27.10
CA SER A 548 -41.57 -14.27 26.53
C SER A 548 -42.45 -14.71 25.37
#